data_AF-A0A1X7TK03-F1
#
_entry.id   AF-A0A1X7TK03-F1
#
_cell.length_a   1.000
_cell.length_b   1.000
_cell.length_c   1.000
_cell.angle_alpha   90.00
_cell.angle_beta   90.00
_cell.angle_gamma   90.00
#
_symmetry.space_group_name_H-M   'P 1'
#
loop_
_entity.id
_entity.type
_entity.pdbx_description
1 polymer ?
#
loop_
_entity_poly.entity_id
_entity_poly.type
_entity_poly.pdbx_seq_one_letter_code
_entity_poly.pdbx_strand_id
1 'polypeptide(L)'
;IAYQVLVESTEEIKEYFSDDFSEIASKLLQMNLITERERSAITDTNTGRNKYQRMEELIEHVKVAVKIKESVFFLLLDIFNEKEYSTCYRFCSKTQSKI
;
A
#
# COMPACT_ATOMS: atom_id res chain seq x y z
N ILE A 1 -16.14 3.16 -2.19
CA ILE A 1 -15.47 3.58 -3.45
C ILE A 1 -13.97 3.29 -3.38
N ALA A 2 -13.35 3.47 -2.21
CA ALA A 2 -11.93 3.24 -1.97
C ALA A 2 -11.39 1.87 -2.39
N TYR A 3 -12.13 0.78 -2.13
CA TYR A 3 -11.69 -0.57 -2.53
C TYR A 3 -11.49 -0.69 -4.05
N GLN A 4 -12.43 -0.16 -4.83
CA GLN A 4 -12.35 -0.21 -6.29
C GLN A 4 -11.17 0.63 -6.80
N VAL A 5 -10.94 1.80 -6.21
CA VAL A 5 -9.76 2.63 -6.50
C VAL A 5 -8.47 1.85 -6.24
N LEU A 6 -8.35 1.14 -5.10
CA LEU A 6 -7.16 0.32 -4.81
C LEU A 6 -6.96 -0.81 -5.82
N VAL A 7 -8.04 -1.50 -6.22
CA VAL A 7 -7.96 -2.56 -7.23
C VAL A 7 -7.46 -2.00 -8.56
N GLU A 8 -8.04 -0.91 -9.02
CA GLU A 8 -7.65 -0.29 -10.30
C GLU A 8 -6.25 0.32 -10.28
N SER A 9 -5.77 0.72 -9.11
CA SER A 9 -4.48 1.41 -8.94
C SER A 9 -3.35 0.51 -8.45
N THR A 10 -3.57 -0.80 -8.34
CA THR A 10 -2.58 -1.74 -7.78
C THR A 10 -1.29 -1.76 -8.59
N GLU A 11 -1.38 -1.76 -9.92
CA GLU A 11 -0.18 -1.79 -10.78
C GLU A 11 0.60 -0.49 -10.70
N GLU A 12 -0.06 0.68 -10.70
CA GLU A 12 0.64 1.94 -10.47
C GLU A 12 1.29 2.00 -9.08
N ILE A 13 0.60 1.55 -8.03
CA ILE A 13 1.20 1.51 -6.69
C ILE A 13 2.46 0.65 -6.69
N LYS A 14 2.43 -0.52 -7.36
CA LYS A 14 3.61 -1.37 -7.50
C LYS A 14 4.72 -0.67 -8.28
N GLU A 15 4.41 0.02 -9.38
CA GLU A 15 5.41 0.74 -10.16
C GLU A 15 6.12 1.82 -9.34
N TYR A 16 5.36 2.59 -8.55
CA TYR A 16 5.85 3.78 -7.87
C TYR A 16 6.42 3.53 -6.47
N PHE A 17 5.89 2.57 -5.70
CA PHE A 17 6.19 2.43 -4.28
C PHE A 17 6.85 1.09 -3.91
N SER A 18 7.10 0.19 -4.87
CA SER A 18 7.64 -1.14 -4.51
C SER A 18 9.00 -1.08 -3.83
N ASP A 19 9.83 -0.07 -4.05
CA ASP A 19 11.11 0.06 -3.33
C ASP A 19 10.91 0.35 -1.83
N ASP A 20 9.76 0.92 -1.45
CA ASP A 20 9.42 1.29 -0.08
C ASP A 20 8.62 0.22 0.67
N PHE A 21 8.44 -0.97 0.10
CA PHE A 21 7.57 -2.02 0.66
C PHE A 21 7.85 -2.33 2.14
N SER A 22 9.12 -2.32 2.56
CA SER A 22 9.51 -2.64 3.94
C SER A 22 9.11 -1.55 4.93
N GLU A 23 9.24 -0.28 4.52
CA GLU A 23 8.83 0.85 5.35
C GLU A 23 7.31 0.95 5.43
N ILE A 24 6.62 0.78 4.29
CA ILE A 24 5.16 0.77 4.24
C ILE A 24 4.62 -0.36 5.12
N ALA A 25 5.20 -1.56 5.06
CA ALA A 25 4.81 -2.67 5.94
C ALA A 25 4.96 -2.30 7.43
N SER A 26 6.04 -1.58 7.78
CA SER A 26 6.28 -1.14 9.15
C SER A 26 5.24 -0.11 9.62
N LYS A 27 4.83 0.84 8.75
CA LYS A 27 3.76 1.80 9.05
C LYS A 27 2.40 1.12 9.17
N LEU A 28 2.09 0.16 8.29
CA LEU A 28 0.84 -0.61 8.39
C LEU A 28 0.76 -1.42 9.69
N LEU A 29 1.89 -1.98 10.16
CA LEU A 29 1.98 -2.65 11.45
C LEU A 29 1.71 -1.67 12.60
N GLN A 30 2.32 -0.48 12.59
CA GLN A 30 2.09 0.56 13.62
C GLN A 30 0.60 0.97 13.68
N MET A 31 -0.09 0.94 12.56
CA MET A 31 -1.52 1.22 12.45
C MET A 31 -2.41 0.01 12.80
N ASN A 32 -1.84 -1.14 13.16
CA ASN A 32 -2.52 -2.42 13.39
C ASN A 32 -3.33 -2.93 12.19
N LEU A 33 -2.88 -2.62 10.96
CA LEU A 33 -3.51 -3.07 9.72
C LEU A 33 -2.98 -4.43 9.26
N ILE A 34 -1.76 -4.76 9.68
CA ILE A 34 -1.16 -6.08 9.54
C ILE A 34 -0.53 -6.48 10.88
N THR A 35 -0.31 -7.78 11.06
CA THR A 35 0.36 -8.37 12.21
C THR A 35 1.87 -8.42 12.04
N GLU A 36 2.63 -8.60 13.13
CA GLU A 36 4.09 -8.79 13.04
C GLU A 36 4.47 -10.00 12.17
N ARG A 37 3.63 -11.05 12.20
CA ARG A 37 3.84 -12.25 11.39
C ARG A 37 3.71 -11.94 9.89
N GLU A 38 2.66 -11.22 9.50
CA GLU A 38 2.47 -10.80 8.10
C GLU A 38 3.58 -9.84 7.66
N ARG A 39 3.91 -8.85 8.49
CA ARG A 39 5.04 -7.93 8.24
C ARG A 39 6.35 -8.69 8.05
N SER A 40 6.63 -9.68 8.88
CA SER A 40 7.83 -10.53 8.76
C SER A 40 7.81 -11.35 7.48
N ALA A 41 6.68 -11.97 7.12
CA ALA A 41 6.55 -12.75 5.88
C ALA A 41 6.75 -11.90 4.62
N ILE A 42 6.23 -10.67 4.60
CA ILE A 42 6.39 -9.71 3.51
C ILE A 42 7.85 -9.24 3.40
N THR A 43 8.50 -8.98 4.53
CA THR A 43 9.85 -8.40 4.58
C THR A 43 11.01 -9.40 4.56
N ASP A 44 10.71 -10.70 4.68
CA ASP A 44 11.73 -11.75 4.63
C ASP A 44 12.43 -11.80 3.26
N THR A 45 13.73 -11.49 3.29
CA THR A 45 14.61 -11.46 2.12
C THR A 45 14.93 -12.84 1.57
N ASN A 46 14.72 -13.92 2.34
CA ASN A 46 15.09 -15.28 1.97
C ASN A 46 14.02 -16.02 1.17
N THR A 47 12.89 -15.38 0.89
CA THR A 47 11.73 -15.97 0.19
C THR A 47 11.89 -16.05 -1.33
N GLY A 48 12.94 -15.45 -1.90
CA GLY A 48 13.13 -15.34 -3.36
C GLY A 48 12.15 -14.38 -4.06
N ARG A 49 11.26 -13.73 -3.31
CA ARG A 49 10.26 -12.78 -3.83
C ARG A 49 10.89 -11.43 -4.13
N ASN A 50 10.49 -10.81 -5.23
CA ASN A 50 10.94 -9.47 -5.60
C ASN A 50 10.08 -8.38 -4.95
N LYS A 51 10.53 -7.12 -5.07
CA LYS A 51 9.86 -5.95 -4.48
C LYS A 51 8.40 -5.77 -4.92
N TYR A 52 8.09 -6.06 -6.18
CA TYR A 52 6.74 -5.93 -6.73
C TYR A 52 5.78 -6.97 -6.16
N GLN A 53 6.23 -8.23 -6.03
CA GLN A 53 5.45 -9.30 -5.43
C GLN A 53 5.18 -9.07 -3.93
N ARG A 54 6.10 -8.40 -3.24
CA ARG A 54 5.94 -8.03 -1.82
C ARG A 54 4.97 -6.88 -1.66
N MET A 55 5.09 -5.85 -2.51
CA MET A 55 4.13 -4.75 -2.54
C MET A 55 2.72 -5.23 -2.89
N GLU A 56 2.59 -6.15 -3.83
CA GLU A 56 1.29 -6.73 -4.21
C GLU A 56 0.57 -7.39 -3.02
N GLU A 57 1.26 -8.25 -2.28
CA GLU A 57 0.68 -8.87 -1.08
C GLU A 57 0.30 -7.83 -0.01
N LEU A 58 1.16 -6.84 0.21
CA LEU A 58 0.88 -5.74 1.13
C LEU A 58 -0.42 -5.00 0.75
N ILE A 59 -0.60 -4.71 -0.54
CA ILE A 59 -1.83 -4.08 -1.04
C ILE A 59 -3.05 -5.00 -0.93
N GLU A 60 -2.90 -6.31 -1.05
CA GLU A 60 -3.98 -7.27 -0.78
C GLU A 60 -4.45 -7.22 0.69
N HIS A 61 -3.53 -7.14 1.65
CA HIS A 61 -3.89 -6.92 3.06
C HIS A 61 -4.67 -5.60 3.24
N VAL A 62 -4.21 -4.52 2.61
CA VAL A 62 -4.88 -3.21 2.70
C VAL A 62 -6.26 -3.24 2.04
N LYS A 63 -6.41 -3.90 0.89
CA LYS A 63 -7.70 -4.09 0.21
C LYS A 63 -8.71 -4.79 1.12
N VAL A 64 -8.29 -5.85 1.80
CA VAL A 64 -9.14 -6.56 2.78
C VAL A 64 -9.53 -5.63 3.93
N ALA A 65 -8.57 -4.88 4.48
CA ALA A 65 -8.84 -3.92 5.56
C ALA A 65 -9.80 -2.79 5.13
N VAL A 66 -9.66 -2.27 3.91
CA VAL A 66 -10.53 -1.22 3.35
C VAL A 66 -11.97 -1.69 3.15
N LYS A 67 -12.20 -2.97 2.82
CA LYS A 67 -13.57 -3.53 2.78
C LYS A 67 -14.25 -3.48 4.16
N ILE A 68 -13.47 -3.61 5.23
CA ILE A 68 -13.98 -3.59 6.60
C ILE A 68 -14.12 -2.14 7.10
N LYS A 69 -13.13 -1.30 6.82
CA LYS A 69 -13.06 0.09 7.27
C LYS A 69 -12.50 0.99 6.19
N GLU A 70 -13.36 1.74 5.51
CA GLU A 70 -12.97 2.61 4.39
C GLU A 70 -11.90 3.65 4.78
N SER A 71 -11.84 4.07 6.05
CA SER A 71 -10.83 5.03 6.52
C SER A 71 -9.37 4.56 6.37
N VAL A 72 -9.15 3.24 6.25
CA VAL A 72 -7.83 2.66 6.02
C VAL A 72 -7.23 3.15 4.69
N PHE A 73 -8.09 3.46 3.72
CA PHE A 73 -7.65 4.02 2.44
C PHE A 73 -6.97 5.38 2.61
N PHE A 74 -7.54 6.27 3.43
CA PHE A 74 -6.94 7.58 3.68
C PHE A 74 -5.61 7.45 4.43
N LEU A 75 -5.51 6.52 5.38
CA LEU A 75 -4.23 6.23 6.06
C LEU A 75 -3.15 5.77 5.08
N LEU A 76 -3.51 4.92 4.10
CA LEU A 76 -2.57 4.52 3.05
C LEU A 76 -2.16 5.72 2.18
N LEU A 77 -3.10 6.60 1.82
CA LEU A 77 -2.78 7.82 1.07
C LEU A 77 -1.84 8.74 1.85
N ASP A 78 -2.01 8.85 3.17
CA ASP A 78 -1.11 9.62 4.03
C ASP A 78 0.30 9.04 4.02
N ILE A 79 0.44 7.71 4.12
CA ILE A 79 1.73 7.01 4.00
C ILE A 79 2.41 7.33 2.66
N PHE A 80 1.64 7.29 1.56
CA PHE A 80 2.18 7.66 0.26
C PHE A 80 2.59 9.14 0.23
N ASN A 81 1.74 10.06 0.67
CA ASN A 81 2.02 11.50 0.64
C ASN A 81 3.28 11.91 1.42
N GLU A 82 3.65 11.18 2.47
CA GLU A 82 4.91 11.40 3.21
C GLU A 82 6.18 11.09 2.37
N LYS A 83 6.08 10.27 1.32
CA LYS A 83 7.20 9.74 0.52
C LYS A 83 7.56 10.58 -0.74
N GLU A 84 7.39 11.91 -0.66
CA GLU A 84 7.66 12.93 -1.70
C GLU A 84 6.58 13.19 -2.77
N TYR A 85 6.45 14.47 -3.08
CA TYR A 85 5.28 15.12 -3.68
C TYR A 85 5.03 14.80 -5.16
N SER A 86 6.02 14.45 -5.99
CA SER A 86 5.80 14.37 -7.45
C SER A 86 5.05 13.10 -7.88
N THR A 87 5.46 11.96 -7.33
CA THR A 87 4.86 10.65 -7.58
C THR A 87 3.50 10.53 -6.89
N CYS A 88 3.41 11.02 -5.64
CA CYS A 88 2.18 11.05 -4.87
C CYS A 88 1.17 12.05 -5.42
N TYR A 89 1.58 13.24 -5.88
CA TYR A 89 0.66 14.16 -6.55
C TYR A 89 0.11 13.55 -7.84
N ARG A 90 0.93 12.86 -8.64
CA ARG A 90 0.45 12.20 -9.87
C ARG A 90 -0.54 11.06 -9.56
N PHE A 91 -0.33 10.34 -8.47
CA PHE A 91 -1.24 9.31 -7.99
C PHE A 91 -2.53 9.89 -7.40
N CYS A 92 -2.41 10.80 -6.42
CA CYS A 92 -3.51 11.45 -5.72
C CYS A 92 -4.37 12.33 -6.65
N SER A 93 -3.78 13.07 -7.59
CA SER A 93 -4.55 13.85 -8.57
C SER A 93 -5.38 12.97 -9.51
N LYS A 94 -4.82 11.82 -9.92
CA LYS A 94 -5.56 10.84 -10.73
C LYS A 94 -6.65 10.13 -9.94
N THR A 95 -6.39 9.76 -8.68
CA THR A 95 -7.39 9.09 -7.83
C THR A 95 -8.48 10.04 -7.36
N GLN A 96 -8.18 11.32 -7.09
CA GLN A 96 -9.18 12.37 -6.85
C GLN A 96 -10.07 12.64 -8.09
N SER A 97 -9.56 12.46 -9.30
CA SER A 97 -10.39 12.53 -10.51
C SER A 97 -11.34 11.33 -10.67
N LYS A 98 -11.14 10.25 -9.90
CA LYS A 98 -11.92 9.01 -9.97
C LYS A 98 -12.91 8.83 -8.80
N ILE A 99 -12.83 9.66 -7.75
CA ILE A 99 -13.71 9.67 -6.57
C ILE A 99 -14.73 10.79 -6.76
#